data_AF-A0A7D8URD1-F1
#
_entry.id   AF-A0A7D8URD1-F1
#
_cell.length_a   1.000
_cell.length_b   1.000
_cell.length_c   1.000
_cell.angle_alpha   90.00
_cell.angle_beta   90.00
_cell.angle_gamma   90.00
#
_symmetry.space_group_name_H-M   'P 1'
#
loop_
_entity.id
_entity.type
_entity.pdbx_description
1 polymer ?
#
loop_
_entity_poly.entity_id
_entity_poly.type
_entity_poly.pdbx_seq_one_letter_code
_entity_poly.pdbx_strand_id
1 'polypeptide(L)'
;ETVKLKASGDKSVSGITAEDTSIASLKTLIKDLELQTTVLSRRVDELGITAKEAVARKNRVAALAALRSKKLAETTLTKRHATLGQLEEVFSKIEQAADQVELVNVMEASSRVLSGLNKEVGGVERVDDVVDQLRDQMSQVDEVGNVITEIGQGAGAVDETEVDDELEAMEREEREKREAKERSEREEREKLEAAETRRRLAALEEVEREAAKSKEEVSKKSEESIIGQSVEDTVKQMQGMSLEPKQIAETG
;
A
#
# COMPACT_ATOMS: atom_id res chain seq x y z
N GLU A 1 -7.61 -9.80 34.69
CA GLU A 1 -8.92 -10.26 35.20
C GLU A 1 -9.74 -10.71 34.01
N THR A 2 -10.34 -11.89 34.06
CA THR A 2 -11.15 -12.43 32.96
C THR A 2 -12.60 -11.98 33.14
N VAL A 3 -13.14 -11.26 32.17
CA VAL A 3 -14.53 -10.77 32.21
C VAL A 3 -15.28 -11.40 31.04
N LYS A 4 -16.34 -12.15 31.35
CA LYS A 4 -17.24 -12.74 30.35
C LYS A 4 -18.37 -11.77 30.06
N LEU A 5 -18.50 -11.36 28.80
CA LEU A 5 -19.59 -10.51 28.35
C LEU A 5 -20.78 -11.38 27.95
N LYS A 6 -21.97 -10.95 28.36
CA LYS A 6 -23.23 -11.61 28.02
C LYS A 6 -23.56 -11.37 26.55
N ALA A 7 -23.89 -12.43 25.82
CA ALA A 7 -24.39 -12.31 24.45
C ALA A 7 -25.77 -11.64 24.41
N SER A 8 -26.05 -10.89 23.34
CA SER A 8 -27.31 -10.18 23.10
C SER A 8 -28.45 -11.16 22.84
N GLY A 9 -28.98 -11.79 23.90
CA GLY A 9 -30.07 -12.76 23.80
C GLY A 9 -30.21 -13.70 25.00
N ASP A 10 -29.14 -13.89 25.78
CA ASP A 10 -29.18 -14.80 26.93
C ASP A 10 -30.01 -14.24 28.09
N LYS A 11 -30.62 -15.12 28.91
CA LYS A 11 -31.33 -14.69 30.13
C LYS A 11 -30.41 -14.64 31.36
N SER A 12 -29.33 -15.43 31.40
CA SER A 12 -28.35 -15.48 32.50
C SER A 12 -26.92 -15.53 31.98
N VAL A 13 -25.98 -14.99 32.75
CA VAL A 13 -24.54 -15.15 32.49
C VAL A 13 -24.16 -16.55 32.94
N SER A 14 -23.76 -17.42 32.00
CA SER A 14 -23.12 -18.70 32.34
C SER A 14 -21.78 -18.42 33.03
N GLY A 15 -21.40 -19.25 34.01
CA GLY A 15 -20.13 -19.09 34.72
C GLY A 15 -18.92 -19.04 33.77
N ILE A 16 -17.83 -18.41 34.21
CA ILE A 16 -16.57 -18.41 33.46
C ILE A 16 -16.08 -19.85 33.39
N THR A 17 -15.91 -20.34 32.16
CA THR A 17 -15.42 -21.69 31.88
C THR A 17 -13.88 -21.72 31.77
N ALA A 18 -13.31 -22.92 31.73
CA ALA A 18 -11.86 -23.09 31.51
C ALA A 18 -11.47 -22.62 30.10
N GLU A 19 -12.36 -22.81 29.13
CA GLU A 19 -12.26 -22.36 27.75
C GLU A 19 -12.25 -20.83 27.68
N ASP A 20 -13.17 -20.16 28.37
CA ASP A 20 -13.22 -18.68 28.45
C ASP A 20 -11.88 -18.11 28.98
N THR A 21 -11.31 -18.77 29.99
CA THR A 21 -10.02 -18.38 30.59
C THR A 21 -8.85 -18.61 29.63
N SER A 22 -8.89 -19.70 28.86
CA SER A 22 -7.87 -20.02 27.86
C SER A 22 -7.90 -19.03 26.69
N ILE A 23 -9.09 -18.68 26.20
CA ILE A 23 -9.30 -17.67 25.15
C ILE A 23 -8.83 -16.30 25.63
N ALA A 24 -9.16 -15.90 26.87
CA ALA A 24 -8.67 -14.65 27.46
C ALA A 24 -7.13 -14.63 27.58
N SER A 25 -6.52 -15.75 27.94
CA SER A 25 -5.06 -15.88 28.01
C SER A 25 -4.42 -15.78 26.62
N LEU A 26 -5.02 -16.39 25.60
CA LEU A 26 -4.59 -16.27 24.21
C LEU A 26 -4.66 -14.81 23.72
N LYS A 27 -5.78 -14.12 23.96
CA LYS A 27 -5.94 -12.69 23.62
C LYS A 27 -4.91 -11.81 24.32
N THR A 28 -4.62 -12.10 25.59
CA THR A 28 -3.59 -11.37 26.36
C THR A 28 -2.21 -11.59 25.74
N LEU A 29 -1.87 -12.83 25.40
CA LEU A 29 -0.58 -13.17 24.78
C LEU A 29 -0.40 -12.51 23.40
N ILE A 30 -1.45 -12.48 22.57
CA ILE A 30 -1.46 -11.78 21.28
C ILE A 30 -1.12 -10.30 21.50
N LYS A 31 -1.84 -9.63 22.41
CA LYS A 31 -1.65 -8.21 22.71
C LYS A 31 -0.25 -7.89 23.27
N ASP A 32 0.28 -8.77 24.11
CA ASP A 32 1.64 -8.65 24.63
C ASP A 32 2.68 -8.78 23.51
N LEU A 33 2.47 -9.69 22.56
CA LEU A 33 3.35 -9.85 21.39
C LEU A 33 3.26 -8.65 20.42
N GLU A 34 2.08 -8.07 20.21
CA GLU A 34 1.91 -6.82 19.44
C GLU A 34 2.71 -5.66 20.07
N LEU A 35 2.65 -5.52 21.40
CA LEU A 35 3.42 -4.51 22.11
C LEU A 35 4.93 -4.77 21.98
N GLN A 36 5.36 -6.02 22.18
CA GLN A 36 6.76 -6.41 22.05
C GLN A 36 7.31 -6.17 20.64
N THR A 37 6.54 -6.53 19.60
CA THR A 37 6.93 -6.31 18.20
C THR A 37 7.04 -4.82 17.89
N THR A 38 6.13 -3.99 18.39
CA THR A 38 6.20 -2.52 18.27
C THR A 38 7.49 -1.97 18.90
N VAL A 39 7.82 -2.39 20.12
CA VAL A 39 9.04 -1.97 20.81
C VAL A 39 10.30 -2.45 20.08
N LEU A 40 10.32 -3.71 19.62
CA LEU A 40 11.45 -4.25 18.85
C LEU A 40 11.64 -3.53 17.52
N SER A 41 10.55 -3.19 16.82
CA SER A 41 10.60 -2.44 15.56
C SER A 41 11.27 -1.08 15.76
N ARG A 42 10.81 -0.31 16.76
CA ARG A 42 11.45 0.95 17.12
C ARG A 42 12.93 0.77 17.47
N ARG A 43 13.28 -0.32 18.18
CA ARG A 43 14.67 -0.61 18.54
C ARG A 43 15.54 -0.90 17.30
N VAL A 44 15.00 -1.59 16.30
CA VAL A 44 15.67 -1.83 15.01
C VAL A 44 15.96 -0.50 14.29
N ASP A 45 15.01 0.43 14.31
CA ASP A 45 15.16 1.76 13.71
C ASP A 45 16.25 2.59 14.41
N GLU A 46 16.20 2.65 15.74
CA GLU A 46 17.20 3.34 16.57
C GLU A 46 18.63 2.80 16.33
N LEU A 47 18.78 1.48 16.26
CA LEU A 47 20.07 0.85 15.94
C LEU A 47 20.50 1.13 14.50
N GLY A 48 19.55 1.27 13.58
CA GLY A 48 19.80 1.70 12.21
C GLY A 48 20.34 3.13 12.13
N ILE A 49 19.75 4.07 12.89
CA ILE A 49 20.23 5.45 12.99
C ILE A 49 21.64 5.48 13.61
N THR A 50 21.83 4.79 14.74
CA THR A 50 23.12 4.70 15.44
C THR A 50 24.22 4.15 14.53
N ALA A 51 23.92 3.13 13.72
CA ALA A 51 24.85 2.58 12.75
C ALA A 51 25.22 3.61 11.66
N LYS A 52 24.24 4.34 11.11
CA LYS A 52 24.49 5.41 10.12
C LYS A 52 25.38 6.52 10.69
N GLU A 53 25.12 6.96 11.92
CA GLU A 53 25.93 7.98 12.61
C GLU A 53 27.36 7.51 12.89
N ALA A 54 27.54 6.24 13.27
CA ALA A 54 28.87 5.67 13.49
C ALA A 54 29.68 5.59 12.17
N VAL A 55 29.02 5.27 11.05
CA VAL A 55 29.63 5.30 9.71
C VAL A 55 30.03 6.73 9.33
N ALA A 56 29.16 7.73 9.54
CA ALA A 56 29.44 9.13 9.24
C ALA A 56 30.68 9.65 10.03
N ARG A 57 30.84 9.20 11.28
CA ARG A 57 32.01 9.49 12.13
C ARG A 57 33.25 8.65 11.82
N LYS A 58 33.22 7.81 10.77
CA LYS A 58 34.29 6.88 10.39
C LYS A 58 34.69 5.89 11.50
N ASN A 59 33.80 5.63 12.46
CA ASN A 59 34.03 4.68 13.54
C ASN A 59 33.52 3.28 13.15
N ARG A 60 34.38 2.52 12.50
CA ARG A 60 34.08 1.17 11.97
C ARG A 60 33.66 0.18 13.06
N VAL A 61 34.29 0.22 14.23
CA VAL A 61 34.01 -0.73 15.32
C VAL A 61 32.61 -0.51 15.87
N ALA A 62 32.25 0.75 16.14
CA ALA A 62 30.91 1.10 16.62
C ALA A 62 29.82 0.81 15.58
N ALA A 63 30.09 1.09 14.30
CA ALA A 63 29.16 0.78 13.21
C ALA A 63 28.87 -0.73 13.10
N LEU A 64 29.92 -1.57 13.15
CA LEU A 64 29.76 -3.02 13.10
C LEU A 64 29.03 -3.58 14.33
N ALA A 65 29.29 -3.04 15.52
CA ALA A 65 28.56 -3.43 16.73
C ALA A 65 27.06 -3.10 16.61
N ALA A 66 26.72 -1.87 16.21
CA ALA A 66 25.33 -1.44 16.01
C ALA A 66 24.60 -2.28 14.95
N LEU A 67 25.26 -2.59 13.83
CA LEU A 67 24.69 -3.46 12.78
C LEU A 67 24.45 -4.89 13.26
N ARG A 68 25.35 -5.48 14.05
CA ARG A 68 25.14 -6.81 14.63
C ARG A 68 23.95 -6.82 15.59
N SER A 69 23.87 -5.82 16.47
CA SER A 69 22.73 -5.66 17.38
C SER A 69 21.42 -5.46 16.61
N LYS A 70 21.44 -4.64 15.54
CA LYS A 70 20.29 -4.46 14.65
C LYS A 70 19.84 -5.79 14.06
N LYS A 71 20.78 -6.58 13.52
CA LYS A 71 20.45 -7.85 12.89
C LYS A 71 19.86 -8.88 13.84
N LEU A 72 20.35 -8.91 15.08
CA LEU A 72 19.79 -9.75 16.14
C LEU A 72 18.36 -9.33 16.50
N ALA A 73 18.12 -8.01 16.60
CA ALA A 73 16.78 -7.46 16.86
C ALA A 73 15.82 -7.77 15.70
N GLU A 74 16.24 -7.60 14.44
CA GLU A 74 15.46 -7.97 13.24
C GLU A 74 15.08 -9.46 13.27
N THR A 75 16.05 -10.34 13.53
CA THR A 75 15.80 -11.79 13.59
C THR A 75 14.79 -12.14 14.67
N THR A 76 14.88 -11.48 15.82
CA THR A 76 13.92 -11.67 16.91
C THR A 76 12.55 -11.15 16.54
N LEU A 77 12.47 -9.98 15.90
CA LEU A 77 11.23 -9.38 15.41
C LEU A 77 10.53 -10.30 14.40
N THR A 78 11.26 -10.86 13.43
CA THR A 78 10.71 -11.83 12.47
C THR A 78 10.12 -13.06 13.17
N LYS A 79 10.82 -13.64 14.14
CA LYS A 79 10.31 -14.78 14.92
C LYS A 79 9.04 -14.40 15.69
N ARG A 80 9.01 -13.22 16.29
CA ARG A 80 7.84 -12.72 17.05
C ARG A 80 6.63 -12.50 16.14
N HIS A 81 6.80 -11.93 14.96
CA HIS A 81 5.72 -11.81 13.97
C HIS A 81 5.22 -13.16 13.48
N ALA A 82 6.11 -14.13 13.26
CA ALA A 82 5.70 -15.48 12.89
C ALA A 82 4.84 -16.13 14.00
N THR A 83 5.26 -16.02 15.26
CA THR A 83 4.47 -16.52 16.40
C THR A 83 3.14 -15.77 16.55
N LEU A 84 3.13 -14.44 16.37
CA LEU A 84 1.91 -13.64 16.41
C LEU A 84 0.90 -14.13 15.37
N GLY A 85 1.33 -14.28 14.11
CA GLY A 85 0.46 -14.79 13.04
C GLY A 85 -0.07 -16.19 13.31
N GLN A 86 0.74 -17.08 13.89
CA GLN A 86 0.28 -18.42 14.31
C GLN A 86 -0.81 -18.34 15.38
N LEU A 87 -0.68 -17.45 16.36
CA LEU A 87 -1.67 -17.29 17.43
C LEU A 87 -2.95 -16.63 16.93
N GLU A 88 -2.84 -15.65 16.02
CA GLU A 88 -3.99 -15.03 15.35
C GLU A 88 -4.76 -16.04 14.48
N GLU A 89 -4.05 -16.91 13.76
CA GLU A 89 -4.67 -18.00 12.99
C GLU A 89 -5.43 -18.98 13.90
N VAL A 90 -4.83 -19.37 15.02
CA VAL A 90 -5.49 -20.22 16.03
C VAL A 90 -6.71 -19.53 16.60
N PHE A 91 -6.61 -18.23 16.92
CA PHE A 91 -7.73 -17.44 17.43
C PHE A 91 -8.88 -17.38 16.43
N SER A 92 -8.59 -17.11 15.14
CA SER A 92 -9.59 -17.10 14.07
C SER A 92 -10.27 -18.46 13.90
N LYS A 93 -9.53 -19.57 13.99
CA LYS A 93 -10.11 -20.92 13.96
C LYS A 93 -11.04 -21.19 15.15
N ILE A 94 -10.73 -20.66 16.33
CA ILE A 94 -11.61 -20.77 17.51
C ILE A 94 -12.91 -20.00 17.27
N GLU A 95 -12.85 -18.79 16.70
CA GLU A 95 -14.04 -18.02 16.35
C GLU A 95 -14.91 -18.75 15.32
N GLN A 96 -14.31 -19.26 14.25
CA GLN A 96 -15.03 -20.06 13.25
C GLN A 96 -15.69 -21.31 13.85
N ALA A 97 -15.02 -21.99 14.79
CA ALA A 97 -15.59 -23.14 15.48
C ALA A 97 -16.76 -22.74 16.38
N ALA A 98 -16.70 -21.57 17.02
CA ALA A 98 -17.81 -21.03 17.81
C ALA A 98 -19.03 -20.72 16.92
N ASP A 99 -18.82 -20.11 15.75
CA ASP A 99 -19.88 -19.83 14.77
C ASP A 99 -20.52 -21.13 14.24
N GLN A 100 -19.71 -22.18 14.00
CA GLN A 100 -20.22 -23.49 13.59
C GLN A 100 -21.12 -24.13 14.66
N VAL A 101 -20.77 -23.99 15.94
CA VAL A 101 -21.63 -24.45 17.04
C VAL A 101 -22.95 -23.70 17.04
N GLU A 102 -22.93 -22.38 16.83
CA GLU A 102 -24.16 -21.58 16.73
C GLU A 102 -25.02 -22.00 15.53
N LEU A 103 -24.41 -22.22 14.36
CA LEU A 103 -25.10 -22.72 13.17
C LEU A 103 -25.81 -24.05 13.45
N VAL A 104 -25.15 -25.00 14.11
CA VAL A 104 -25.76 -26.28 14.48
C VAL A 104 -26.96 -26.08 15.41
N ASN A 105 -26.86 -25.17 16.39
CA ASN A 105 -27.99 -24.85 17.28
C ASN A 105 -29.18 -24.27 16.51
N VAL A 106 -28.93 -23.40 15.52
CA VAL A 106 -29.98 -22.83 14.65
C VAL A 106 -30.61 -23.92 13.77
N MET A 107 -29.81 -24.83 13.22
CA MET A 107 -30.30 -25.96 12.43
C MET A 107 -31.16 -26.90 13.28
N GLU A 108 -30.75 -27.20 14.52
CA GLU A 108 -31.56 -28.00 15.45
C GLU A 108 -32.90 -27.33 15.75
N ALA A 109 -32.90 -26.02 16.05
CA ALA A 109 -34.13 -25.27 16.30
C ALA A 109 -35.05 -25.29 15.07
N SER A 110 -34.49 -25.08 13.88
CA SER A 110 -35.22 -25.11 12.61
C SER A 110 -35.82 -26.50 12.33
N SER A 111 -35.06 -27.57 12.57
CA SER A 111 -35.55 -28.95 12.46
C SER A 111 -36.72 -29.24 13.40
N ARG A 112 -36.66 -28.75 14.64
CA ARG A 112 -37.77 -28.88 15.60
C ARG A 112 -39.02 -28.12 15.13
N VAL A 113 -38.86 -26.91 14.60
CA VAL A 113 -39.96 -26.11 14.02
C VAL A 113 -40.58 -26.83 12.82
N LEU A 114 -39.76 -27.29 11.87
CA LEU A 114 -40.23 -28.05 10.71
C LEU A 114 -40.95 -29.34 11.11
N SER A 115 -40.43 -30.08 12.10
CA SER A 115 -41.09 -31.27 12.64
C SER A 115 -42.45 -30.95 13.29
N GLY A 116 -42.53 -29.84 14.02
CA GLY A 116 -43.77 -29.35 14.61
C GLY A 116 -44.82 -28.99 13.56
N LEU A 117 -44.41 -28.20 12.56
CA LEU A 117 -45.28 -27.84 11.44
C LEU A 117 -45.74 -29.08 10.68
N ASN A 118 -44.82 -30.00 10.35
CA ASN A 118 -45.16 -31.24 9.65
C ASN A 118 -46.19 -32.09 10.42
N LYS A 119 -46.12 -32.11 11.76
CA LYS A 119 -47.14 -32.78 12.60
C LYS A 119 -48.49 -32.06 12.55
N GLU A 120 -48.51 -30.72 12.49
CA GLU A 120 -49.73 -29.92 12.42
C GLU A 120 -50.44 -30.04 11.05
N VAL A 121 -49.67 -30.10 9.96
CA VAL A 121 -50.22 -30.40 8.61
C VAL A 121 -50.66 -31.87 8.49
N GLY A 122 -50.35 -32.70 9.49
CA GLY A 122 -50.77 -34.10 9.62
C GLY A 122 -49.87 -35.11 8.91
N GLY A 123 -48.63 -34.73 8.59
CA GLY A 123 -47.64 -35.61 7.95
C GLY A 123 -47.99 -35.98 6.52
N VAL A 124 -47.28 -36.97 5.99
CA VAL A 124 -47.52 -37.47 4.62
C VAL A 124 -48.91 -38.10 4.54
N GLU A 125 -49.37 -38.80 5.59
CA GLU A 125 -50.70 -39.43 5.60
C GLU A 125 -51.84 -38.42 5.38
N ARG A 126 -51.86 -37.28 6.08
CA ARG A 126 -52.91 -36.28 5.88
C ARG A 126 -52.81 -35.56 4.54
N VAL A 127 -51.60 -35.43 4.00
CA VAL A 127 -51.39 -34.89 2.66
C VAL A 127 -51.91 -35.88 1.61
N ASP A 128 -51.63 -37.18 1.74
CA ASP A 128 -52.17 -38.23 0.89
C ASP A 128 -53.71 -38.25 0.96
N ASP A 129 -54.31 -38.18 2.15
CA ASP A 129 -55.77 -38.11 2.32
C ASP A 129 -56.37 -36.88 1.62
N VAL A 130 -55.72 -35.72 1.72
CA VAL A 130 -56.18 -34.47 1.08
C VAL A 130 -55.98 -34.53 -0.43
N VAL A 131 -54.89 -35.12 -0.92
CA VAL A 131 -54.62 -35.30 -2.35
C VAL A 131 -55.59 -36.31 -2.96
N ASP A 132 -55.93 -37.38 -2.25
CA ASP A 132 -56.92 -38.36 -2.69
C ASP A 132 -58.34 -37.75 -2.68
N GLN A 133 -58.72 -37.01 -1.63
CA GLN A 133 -59.98 -36.24 -1.66
C GLN A 133 -60.01 -35.20 -2.79
N LEU A 134 -58.88 -34.55 -3.05
CA LEU A 134 -58.77 -33.60 -4.15
C LEU A 134 -58.86 -34.30 -5.50
N ARG A 135 -58.24 -35.48 -5.68
CA ARG A 135 -58.37 -36.31 -6.88
C ARG A 135 -59.79 -36.81 -7.09
N ASP A 136 -60.49 -37.19 -6.04
CA ASP A 136 -61.90 -37.59 -6.13
C ASP A 136 -62.79 -36.42 -6.52
N GLN A 137 -62.54 -35.23 -5.95
CA GLN A 137 -63.24 -33.99 -6.34
C GLN A 137 -62.85 -33.51 -7.74
N MET A 138 -61.58 -33.63 -8.13
CA MET A 138 -61.10 -33.34 -9.48
C MET A 138 -61.67 -34.34 -10.47
N SER A 139 -61.79 -35.63 -10.16
CA SER A 139 -62.46 -36.62 -11.01
C SER A 139 -63.94 -36.27 -11.21
N GLN A 140 -64.62 -35.72 -10.19
CA GLN A 140 -65.99 -35.20 -10.32
C GLN A 140 -66.06 -33.92 -11.17
N VAL A 141 -64.99 -33.11 -11.18
CA VAL A 141 -64.88 -31.89 -11.98
C VAL A 141 -64.33 -32.14 -13.39
N ASP A 142 -63.52 -33.17 -13.62
CA ASP A 142 -62.95 -33.62 -14.89
C ASP A 142 -64.00 -34.39 -15.71
N GLU A 143 -64.98 -35.03 -15.05
CA GLU A 143 -66.22 -35.47 -15.69
C GLU A 143 -67.02 -34.28 -16.27
N VAL A 144 -66.76 -33.05 -15.77
CA VAL A 144 -67.25 -31.76 -16.32
C VAL A 144 -66.18 -31.02 -17.15
N GLY A 145 -64.91 -31.41 -17.07
CA GLY A 145 -63.74 -30.60 -17.42
C GLY A 145 -62.71 -31.28 -18.34
N ASN A 146 -63.05 -32.39 -18.98
CA ASN A 146 -62.23 -33.14 -19.97
C ASN A 146 -61.82 -32.35 -21.25
N VAL A 147 -61.73 -31.02 -21.20
CA VAL A 147 -61.41 -30.14 -22.34
C VAL A 147 -60.22 -29.20 -22.07
N ILE A 148 -59.78 -28.96 -20.83
CA ILE A 148 -58.81 -27.87 -20.58
C ILE A 148 -57.61 -28.35 -19.77
N THR A 149 -56.59 -28.75 -20.54
CA THR A 149 -55.18 -28.40 -20.30
C THR A 149 -54.38 -29.34 -19.39
N GLU A 150 -53.99 -30.45 -20.01
CA GLU A 150 -52.62 -30.94 -20.08
C GLU A 150 -51.54 -29.86 -19.79
N ILE A 151 -51.07 -29.85 -18.54
CA ILE A 151 -49.67 -30.04 -18.11
C ILE A 151 -48.56 -29.32 -18.90
N GLY A 152 -47.73 -28.57 -18.15
CA GLY A 152 -46.27 -28.45 -18.42
C GLY A 152 -45.71 -27.06 -18.20
N GLN A 153 -45.46 -26.63 -16.95
CA GLN A 153 -44.14 -26.66 -16.29
C GLN A 153 -42.98 -26.07 -17.10
N GLY A 154 -42.33 -25.06 -16.52
CA GLY A 154 -41.05 -24.53 -17.01
C GLY A 154 -40.60 -23.33 -16.19
N ALA A 155 -40.29 -23.56 -14.91
CA ALA A 155 -39.60 -22.59 -14.07
C ALA A 155 -38.31 -22.14 -14.77
N GLY A 156 -38.12 -20.83 -14.89
CA GLY A 156 -36.97 -20.22 -15.54
C GLY A 156 -35.66 -20.69 -14.89
N ALA A 157 -34.89 -21.44 -15.67
CA ALA A 157 -33.46 -21.61 -15.42
C ALA A 157 -32.80 -20.27 -15.77
N VAL A 158 -32.15 -19.66 -14.79
CA VAL A 158 -31.23 -18.55 -15.02
C VAL A 158 -30.06 -19.11 -15.83
N ASP A 159 -29.72 -18.46 -16.93
CA ASP A 159 -28.67 -18.88 -17.85
C ASP A 159 -27.31 -18.52 -17.25
N GLU A 160 -26.56 -19.52 -16.75
CA GLU A 160 -25.23 -19.35 -16.15
C GLU A 160 -24.21 -18.75 -17.12
N THR A 161 -24.48 -18.78 -18.44
CA THR A 161 -23.58 -18.21 -19.45
C THR A 161 -23.61 -16.68 -19.51
N GLU A 162 -24.73 -16.05 -19.16
CA GLU A 162 -24.84 -14.58 -19.13
C GLU A 162 -24.05 -13.97 -17.96
N VAL A 163 -23.91 -14.72 -16.87
CA VAL A 163 -23.20 -14.29 -15.64
C VAL A 163 -21.68 -14.34 -15.83
N ASP A 164 -21.16 -15.33 -16.54
CA ASP A 164 -19.72 -15.45 -16.83
C ASP A 164 -19.23 -14.34 -17.78
N ASP A 165 -20.05 -13.98 -18.77
CA ASP A 165 -19.74 -12.90 -19.72
C ASP A 165 -19.71 -11.51 -19.02
N GLU A 166 -20.60 -11.28 -18.06
CA GLU A 166 -20.63 -10.02 -17.27
C GLU A 166 -19.40 -9.91 -16.34
N LEU A 167 -18.96 -11.02 -15.76
CA LEU A 167 -17.76 -11.05 -14.92
C LEU A 167 -16.49 -10.77 -15.73
N GLU A 168 -16.35 -11.33 -16.93
CA GLU A 168 -15.19 -11.10 -17.79
C GLU A 168 -15.12 -9.63 -18.28
N ALA A 169 -16.27 -9.00 -18.49
CA ALA A 169 -16.35 -7.58 -18.85
C ALA A 169 -15.83 -6.66 -17.72
N MET A 170 -16.23 -6.93 -16.47
CA MET A 170 -15.79 -6.14 -15.31
C MET A 170 -14.28 -6.26 -15.04
N GLU A 171 -13.71 -7.46 -15.21
CA GLU A 171 -12.26 -7.66 -15.03
C GLU A 171 -11.42 -6.92 -16.08
N ARG A 172 -11.93 -6.82 -17.31
CA ARG A 172 -11.27 -6.10 -18.41
C ARG A 172 -11.22 -4.60 -18.14
N GLU A 173 -12.33 -4.01 -17.69
CA GLU A 173 -12.43 -2.58 -17.41
C GLU A 173 -11.48 -2.15 -16.27
N GLU A 174 -11.42 -2.92 -15.17
CA GLU A 174 -10.51 -2.60 -14.06
C GLU A 174 -9.03 -2.76 -14.43
N ARG A 175 -8.69 -3.73 -15.30
CA ARG A 175 -7.32 -3.85 -15.83
C ARG A 175 -6.92 -2.64 -16.67
N GLU A 176 -7.79 -2.21 -17.58
CA GLU A 176 -7.53 -1.05 -18.45
C GLU A 176 -7.36 0.24 -17.64
N LYS A 177 -8.19 0.44 -16.61
CA LYS A 177 -8.12 1.58 -15.70
C LYS A 177 -6.82 1.60 -14.90
N ARG A 178 -6.35 0.45 -14.43
CA ARG A 178 -5.07 0.32 -13.74
C ARG A 178 -3.90 0.65 -14.67
N GLU A 179 -3.89 0.09 -15.87
CA GLU A 179 -2.85 0.35 -16.87
C GLU A 179 -2.83 1.82 -17.33
N ALA A 180 -4.00 2.46 -17.45
CA ALA A 180 -4.11 3.89 -17.76
C ALA A 180 -3.52 4.75 -16.64
N LYS A 181 -3.80 4.41 -15.38
CA LYS A 181 -3.25 5.10 -14.20
C LYS A 181 -1.73 4.96 -14.13
N GLU A 182 -1.20 3.74 -14.29
CA GLU A 182 0.25 3.48 -14.28
C GLU A 182 0.96 4.21 -15.42
N ARG A 183 0.35 4.31 -16.61
CA ARG A 183 0.86 5.13 -17.72
C ARG A 183 0.90 6.62 -17.39
N SER A 184 -0.18 7.16 -16.82
CA SER A 184 -0.23 8.57 -16.42
C SER A 184 0.83 8.92 -15.39
N GLU A 185 1.01 8.10 -14.36
CA GLU A 185 2.02 8.31 -13.33
C GLU A 185 3.45 8.24 -13.89
N ARG A 186 3.69 7.34 -14.84
CA ARG A 186 4.99 7.24 -15.54
C ARG A 186 5.26 8.48 -16.39
N GLU A 187 4.30 8.95 -17.16
CA GLU A 187 4.44 10.16 -17.99
C GLU A 187 4.70 11.41 -17.15
N GLU A 188 4.02 11.56 -16.00
CA GLU A 188 4.27 12.67 -15.07
C GLU A 188 5.69 12.61 -14.50
N ARG A 189 6.15 11.43 -14.10
CA ARG A 189 7.51 11.23 -13.59
C ARG A 189 8.57 11.55 -14.65
N GLU A 190 8.39 11.08 -15.87
CA GLU A 190 9.31 11.37 -16.97
C GLU A 190 9.36 12.88 -17.30
N LYS A 191 8.21 13.59 -17.24
CA LYS A 191 8.15 15.05 -17.40
C LYS A 191 8.89 15.80 -16.30
N LEU A 192 8.76 15.36 -15.04
CA LEU A 192 9.48 15.95 -13.90
C LEU A 192 10.99 15.76 -14.03
N GLU A 193 11.43 14.55 -14.37
CA GLU A 193 12.85 14.23 -14.58
C GLU A 193 13.43 15.03 -15.78
N ALA A 194 12.67 15.20 -16.86
CA ALA A 194 13.05 16.04 -18.00
C ALA A 194 13.13 17.54 -17.66
N ALA A 195 12.24 18.04 -16.80
CA ALA A 195 12.28 19.44 -16.34
C ALA A 195 13.49 19.70 -15.43
N GLU A 196 13.79 18.77 -14.53
CA GLU A 196 14.95 18.87 -13.63
C GLU A 196 16.27 18.85 -14.42
N THR A 197 16.40 17.95 -15.38
CA THR A 197 17.59 17.87 -16.24
C THR A 197 17.80 19.13 -17.07
N ARG A 198 16.72 19.70 -17.66
CA ARG A 198 16.79 20.99 -18.37
C ARG A 198 17.23 22.13 -17.45
N ARG A 199 16.70 22.20 -16.22
CA ARG A 199 17.10 23.22 -15.24
C ARG A 199 18.57 23.09 -14.87
N ARG A 200 19.07 21.87 -14.67
CA ARG A 200 20.48 21.61 -14.36
C ARG A 200 21.42 21.99 -15.51
N LEU A 201 21.03 21.72 -16.75
CA LEU A 201 21.79 22.12 -17.94
C LEU A 201 21.83 23.64 -18.11
N ALA A 202 20.71 24.33 -17.92
CA ALA A 202 20.66 25.79 -17.99
C ALA A 202 21.55 26.46 -16.93
N ALA A 203 21.56 25.94 -15.70
CA ALA A 203 22.44 26.44 -14.64
C ALA A 203 23.93 26.23 -14.94
N LEU A 204 24.29 25.11 -15.58
CA LEU A 204 25.68 24.85 -15.99
C LEU A 204 26.11 25.81 -17.12
N GLU A 205 25.23 26.08 -18.09
CA GLU A 205 25.50 27.01 -19.19
C GLU A 205 25.67 28.45 -18.69
N GLU A 206 24.90 28.87 -17.68
CA GLU A 206 25.03 30.19 -17.05
C GLU A 206 26.39 30.35 -16.35
N VAL A 207 26.80 29.35 -15.56
CA VAL A 207 28.12 29.32 -14.91
C VAL A 207 29.25 29.35 -15.95
N GLU A 208 29.10 28.64 -17.08
CA GLU A 208 30.10 28.64 -18.15
C GLU A 208 30.19 30.00 -18.85
N ARG A 209 29.05 30.68 -19.09
CA ARG A 209 29.03 32.05 -19.63
C ARG A 209 29.65 33.05 -18.67
N GLU A 210 29.41 32.94 -17.37
CA GLU A 210 30.06 33.80 -16.36
C GLU A 210 31.57 33.55 -16.29
N ALA A 211 32.00 32.29 -16.38
CA ALA A 211 33.41 31.92 -16.45
C ALA A 211 34.08 32.43 -17.74
N ALA A 212 33.37 32.46 -18.87
CA ALA A 212 33.88 33.00 -20.13
C ALA A 212 34.00 34.54 -20.07
N LYS A 213 32.98 35.24 -19.54
CA LYS A 213 33.01 36.70 -19.36
C LYS A 213 34.13 37.13 -18.42
N SER A 214 34.30 36.44 -17.29
CA SER A 214 35.38 36.73 -16.34
C SER A 214 36.77 36.48 -16.94
N LYS A 215 36.95 35.44 -17.77
CA LYS A 215 38.20 35.24 -18.54
C LYS A 215 38.45 36.35 -19.56
N GLU A 216 37.41 36.81 -20.25
CA GLU A 216 37.52 37.88 -21.25
C GLU A 216 37.83 39.25 -20.60
N GLU A 217 37.22 39.54 -19.45
CA GLU A 217 37.52 40.73 -18.65
C GLU A 217 38.94 40.73 -18.10
N VAL A 218 39.43 39.57 -17.63
CA VAL A 218 40.82 39.41 -17.19
C VAL A 218 41.78 39.63 -18.36
N SER A 219 41.48 39.09 -19.54
CA SER A 219 42.29 39.28 -20.76
C SER A 219 42.37 40.75 -21.18
N LYS A 220 41.23 41.44 -21.26
CA LYS A 220 41.19 42.88 -21.63
C LYS A 220 41.94 43.75 -20.63
N LYS A 221 41.78 43.48 -19.32
CA LYS A 221 42.50 44.21 -18.27
C LYS A 221 44.02 43.97 -18.32
N SER A 222 44.46 42.77 -18.68
CA SER A 222 45.89 42.50 -18.92
C SER A 222 46.42 43.21 -20.17
N GLU A 223 45.66 43.28 -21.26
CA GLU A 223 46.05 44.01 -22.48
C GLU A 223 46.13 45.53 -22.25
N GLU A 224 45.14 46.12 -21.57
CA GLU A 224 45.16 47.55 -21.20
C GLU A 224 46.34 47.89 -20.27
N SER A 225 46.70 47.00 -19.34
CA SER A 225 47.86 47.18 -18.47
C SER A 225 49.19 47.14 -19.25
N ILE A 226 49.30 46.29 -20.27
CA ILE A 226 50.50 46.17 -21.12
C ILE A 226 50.64 47.41 -22.02
N ILE A 227 49.53 47.89 -22.60
CA ILE A 227 49.51 49.12 -23.41
C ILE A 227 49.86 50.34 -22.55
N GLY A 228 49.33 50.43 -21.32
CA GLY A 228 49.66 51.51 -20.38
C GLY A 228 51.15 51.59 -20.05
N GLN A 229 51.80 50.46 -19.76
CA GLN A 229 53.25 50.41 -19.51
C GLN A 229 54.08 50.80 -20.75
N SER A 230 53.67 50.36 -21.94
CA SER A 230 54.37 50.69 -23.21
C SER A 230 54.33 52.18 -23.54
N VAL A 231 53.20 52.85 -23.30
CA VAL A 231 53.07 54.31 -23.50
C VAL A 231 53.92 55.07 -22.49
N GLU A 232 53.98 54.62 -21.24
CA GLU A 232 54.77 55.25 -20.18
C GLU A 232 56.29 55.13 -20.43
N ASP A 233 56.75 53.99 -20.96
CA ASP A 233 58.13 53.78 -21.40
C ASP A 233 58.48 54.64 -22.62
N THR A 234 57.55 54.81 -23.57
CA THR A 234 57.74 55.66 -24.76
C THR A 234 57.82 57.15 -24.40
N VAL A 235 57.03 57.62 -23.42
CA VAL A 235 57.08 59.01 -22.92
C VAL A 235 58.39 59.30 -22.19
N LYS A 236 58.91 58.36 -21.40
CA LYS A 236 60.25 58.48 -20.79
C LYS A 236 61.36 58.52 -21.84
N GLN A 237 61.23 57.76 -22.92
CA GLN A 237 62.20 57.78 -24.01
C GLN A 237 62.21 59.10 -24.79
N MET A 238 61.04 59.73 -24.99
CA MET A 238 60.95 61.05 -25.63
C MET A 238 61.45 62.20 -24.75
N GLN A 239 61.31 62.12 -23.43
CA GLN A 239 61.90 63.11 -22.50
C GLN A 239 63.44 63.06 -22.47
N GLY A 240 64.06 61.99 -22.95
CA GLY A 240 65.52 61.89 -23.12
C GLY A 240 66.07 62.53 -24.41
N MET A 241 65.22 63.02 -25.31
CA MET A 241 65.61 63.55 -26.62
C MET A 241 65.11 64.98 -26.84
N SER A 242 65.58 65.96 -26.06
CA SER A 242 65.41 67.37 -26.45
C SER A 242 66.49 68.30 -25.86
N LEU A 243 67.22 68.94 -26.79
CA LEU A 243 68.02 70.18 -26.72
C LEU A 243 69.56 70.09 -26.50
N GLU A 244 70.31 69.98 -27.61
CA GLU A 244 71.54 70.76 -27.83
C GLU A 244 71.41 71.54 -29.17
N PRO A 245 71.58 72.88 -29.19
CA PRO A 245 71.50 73.66 -30.42
C PRO A 245 72.87 73.74 -31.12
N LYS A 246 72.91 73.36 -32.41
CA LYS A 246 74.09 73.52 -33.27
C LYS A 246 74.06 74.91 -33.92
N GLN A 247 74.97 75.79 -33.49
CA GLN A 247 75.16 77.13 -34.08
C GLN A 247 75.74 77.03 -35.51
N ILE A 248 75.19 77.81 -36.43
CA ILE A 248 75.73 78.09 -37.76
C ILE A 248 76.14 79.57 -37.76
N ALA A 249 77.38 79.87 -38.12
CA ALA A 249 77.86 81.23 -38.37
C ALA A 249 78.59 81.29 -39.73
N GLU A 250 78.13 82.21 -40.59
CA GLU A 250 78.80 82.82 -41.74
C GLU A 250 80.16 83.44 -41.31
N THR A 251 81.20 83.72 -42.11
CA THR A 251 81.42 84.10 -43.53
C THR A 251 82.95 84.12 -43.75
N GLY A 252 83.46 84.00 -44.98
CA GLY A 252 84.83 84.41 -45.34
C GLY A 252 85.56 83.49 -46.30
#